data_AF-A0A443RX45-F1
#
_entry.id   AF-A0A443RX45-F1
#
_cell.length_a   1.000
_cell.length_b   1.000
_cell.length_c   1.000
_cell.angle_alpha   90.00
_cell.angle_beta   90.00
_cell.angle_gamma   90.00
#
_symmetry.space_group_name_H-M   'P 1'
#
loop_
_entity.id
_entity.type
_entity.pdbx_description
1 polymer ?
#
loop_
_entity_poly.entity_id
_entity_poly.type
_entity_poly.pdbx_seq_one_letter_code
_entity_poly.pdbx_strand_id
1 'polypeptide(L)'
;DTKTVKSRYYASKRHTIQVAYIPYMDLLASYVGCKPNLFRIAVTDVKLWSHLIFGPSMSYQYRLTGPNQWIGARDALLNYKQRFMAPFKHE
;
A
#
# COMPACT_ATOMS: atom_id res chain seq x y z
N ASP A 1 -18.97 -2.41 5.75
CA ASP A 1 -19.18 -3.66 5.00
C ASP A 1 -19.29 -4.87 5.94
N THR A 2 -20.30 -4.87 6.81
CA THR A 2 -20.49 -5.90 7.86
C THR A 2 -20.95 -7.25 7.30
N LYS A 3 -21.47 -7.27 6.07
CA LYS A 3 -21.88 -8.49 5.36
C LYS A 3 -20.66 -9.33 4.97
N THR A 4 -19.60 -8.68 4.47
CA THR A 4 -18.35 -9.34 4.03
C THR A 4 -17.58 -9.95 5.19
N VAL A 5 -17.55 -9.30 6.35
CA VAL A 5 -16.91 -9.85 7.56
C VAL A 5 -17.65 -11.10 8.07
N LYS A 6 -18.98 -11.06 8.13
CA LYS A 6 -19.81 -12.20 8.57
C LYS A 6 -19.72 -13.42 7.63
N SER A 7 -19.55 -13.18 6.33
CA SER A 7 -19.37 -14.25 5.34
C SER A 7 -17.98 -14.89 5.43
N ARG A 8 -16.94 -14.10 5.72
CA ARG A 8 -15.55 -14.55 5.63
C ARG A 8 -15.00 -15.11 6.95
N TYR A 9 -15.50 -14.64 8.08
CA TYR A 9 -14.97 -15.00 9.40
C TYR A 9 -16.01 -15.68 10.28
N TYR A 10 -15.53 -16.65 11.08
CA TYR A 10 -16.38 -17.33 12.05
C TYR A 10 -17.00 -16.35 13.04
N ALA A 11 -18.27 -16.58 13.42
CA ALA A 11 -19.00 -15.75 14.36
C ALA A 11 -18.42 -15.87 15.78
N SER A 12 -17.43 -15.04 16.08
CA SER A 12 -16.80 -14.91 17.40
C SER A 12 -16.71 -13.45 17.80
N LYS A 13 -16.71 -13.17 19.11
CA LYS A 13 -16.50 -11.83 19.66
C LYS A 13 -15.18 -11.19 19.20
N ARG A 14 -14.22 -11.99 18.74
CA ARG A 14 -12.93 -11.53 18.20
C ARG A 14 -13.00 -11.01 16.75
N HIS A 15 -14.05 -11.35 16.00
CA HIS A 15 -14.15 -11.10 14.55
C HIS A 15 -15.14 -9.96 14.23
N THR A 16 -15.13 -8.90 15.04
CA THR A 16 -16.06 -7.76 14.91
C THR A 16 -15.53 -6.66 14.01
N ILE A 17 -14.21 -6.43 13.99
CA ILE A 17 -13.56 -5.31 13.29
C ILE A 17 -12.60 -5.75 12.19
N GLN A 18 -12.60 -7.03 11.86
CA GLN A 18 -11.62 -7.59 10.92
C GLN A 18 -11.82 -7.04 9.51
N VAL A 19 -10.72 -6.60 8.91
CA VAL A 19 -10.67 -6.05 7.56
C VAL A 19 -9.43 -6.53 6.83
N ALA A 20 -9.54 -6.70 5.52
CA ALA A 20 -8.38 -6.94 4.67
C ALA A 20 -7.61 -5.63 4.48
N TYR A 21 -6.31 -5.66 4.74
CA TYR A 21 -5.47 -4.46 4.80
C TYR A 21 -5.48 -3.64 3.50
N ILE A 22 -5.12 -4.24 2.36
CA ILE A 22 -5.01 -3.56 1.07
C ILE A 22 -6.33 -2.87 0.67
N PRO A 23 -7.48 -3.57 0.58
CA PRO A 23 -8.72 -2.92 0.15
C PRO A 23 -9.21 -1.86 1.14
N TYR A 24 -8.95 -2.04 2.44
CA TYR A 24 -9.29 -1.05 3.45
C TYR A 24 -8.43 0.22 3.30
N MET A 25 -7.12 0.08 3.12
CA MET A 25 -6.21 1.20 2.92
C MET A 25 -6.50 1.92 1.60
N ASP A 26 -6.80 1.20 0.53
CA ASP A 26 -7.22 1.76 -0.75
C ASP A 26 -8.53 2.55 -0.64
N LEU A 27 -9.49 2.05 0.15
CA LEU A 27 -10.75 2.75 0.42
C LEU A 27 -10.48 4.07 1.15
N LEU A 28 -9.68 4.05 2.21
CA LEU A 28 -9.29 5.26 2.94
C LEU A 28 -8.53 6.24 2.05
N ALA A 29 -7.58 5.74 1.25
CA ALA A 29 -6.81 6.55 0.32
C ALA A 29 -7.69 7.17 -0.77
N SER A 30 -8.78 6.51 -1.15
CA SER A 30 -9.77 7.06 -2.08
C SER A 30 -10.55 8.21 -1.44
N TYR A 31 -10.95 8.09 -0.17
CA TYR A 31 -11.62 9.18 0.55
C TYR A 31 -10.73 10.40 0.75
N VAL A 32 -9.43 10.19 1.01
CA VAL A 32 -8.45 11.28 1.16
C VAL A 32 -7.99 11.83 -0.20
N GLY A 33 -8.16 11.08 -1.29
CA GLY A 33 -7.66 11.44 -2.61
C GLY A 33 -6.15 11.21 -2.80
N CYS A 34 -5.54 10.33 -2.00
CA CYS A 34 -4.13 9.96 -2.10
C CYS A 34 -3.88 8.60 -2.79
N LYS A 35 -4.94 7.92 -3.24
CA LYS A 35 -4.82 6.65 -3.96
C LYS A 35 -4.06 6.83 -5.29
N PRO A 36 -2.92 6.16 -5.51
CA PRO A 36 -2.16 6.28 -6.74
C PRO A 36 -2.95 5.72 -7.94
N ASN A 37 -3.03 6.48 -9.02
CA ASN A 37 -3.64 6.00 -10.27
C ASN A 37 -2.65 5.13 -11.04
N LEU A 38 -2.84 3.81 -10.96
CA LEU A 38 -1.95 2.82 -11.58
C LEU A 38 -1.85 2.96 -13.09
N PHE A 39 -2.93 3.29 -13.80
CA PHE A 39 -2.89 3.49 -15.26
C PHE A 39 -2.04 4.71 -15.64
N ARG A 40 -2.18 5.82 -14.91
CA ARG A 40 -1.37 7.02 -15.13
C ARG A 40 0.11 6.72 -14.86
N ILE A 41 0.42 6.02 -13.77
CA ILE A 41 1.80 5.65 -13.41
C ILE A 41 2.40 4.69 -14.43
N ALA A 42 1.61 3.77 -15.01
CA ALA A 42 2.08 2.88 -16.07
C ALA A 42 2.66 3.64 -17.28
N VAL A 43 2.07 4.79 -17.61
CA VAL A 43 2.53 5.63 -18.73
C VAL A 43 3.71 6.52 -18.33
N THR A 44 3.72 7.08 -17.12
CA THR A 44 4.75 8.05 -16.72
C THR A 44 6.01 7.42 -16.10
N ASP A 45 5.86 6.32 -15.37
CA ASP A 45 6.95 5.65 -14.65
C ASP A 45 6.70 4.14 -14.54
N VAL A 46 7.07 3.42 -15.60
CA VAL A 46 6.91 1.95 -15.73
C VAL A 46 7.62 1.20 -14.59
N LYS A 47 8.75 1.73 -14.09
CA LYS A 47 9.52 1.10 -13.00
C LYS A 47 8.78 1.20 -11.68
N LEU A 48 8.21 2.36 -11.38
CA LEU A 48 7.36 2.52 -10.20
C LEU A 48 6.09 1.68 -10.34
N TRP A 49 5.47 1.67 -11.52
CA TRP A 49 4.26 0.88 -11.78
C TRP A 49 4.48 -0.61 -11.53
N SER A 50 5.53 -1.20 -12.08
CA SER A 50 5.83 -2.63 -11.87
C SER A 50 6.08 -2.95 -10.40
N HIS A 51 6.73 -2.04 -9.66
CA HIS A 51 6.91 -2.18 -8.23
C HIS A 51 5.60 -2.08 -7.43
N LEU A 52 4.65 -1.24 -7.83
CA LEU A 52 3.34 -1.14 -7.16
C LEU A 52 2.47 -2.38 -7.39
N ILE A 53 2.56 -3.01 -8.56
CA ILE A 53 1.78 -4.20 -8.91
C ILE A 53 2.38 -5.49 -8.34
N PHE A 54 3.70 -5.68 -8.50
CA PHE A 54 4.37 -6.94 -8.17
C PHE A 54 5.20 -6.87 -6.89
N GLY A 55 5.46 -5.67 -6.37
CA GLY A 55 6.20 -5.46 -5.14
C GLY A 55 5.31 -5.49 -3.89
N PRO A 56 5.93 -5.41 -2.70
CA PRO A 56 5.19 -5.36 -1.46
C PRO A 56 4.40 -4.04 -1.32
N SER A 57 3.17 -4.15 -0.83
CA SER A 57 2.30 -3.00 -0.50
C SER A 57 2.84 -2.24 0.72
N MET A 58 3.65 -1.20 0.49
CA MET A 58 4.23 -0.35 1.54
C MET A 58 3.41 0.92 1.78
N SER A 59 3.44 1.45 3.01
CA SER A 59 2.72 2.67 3.38
C SER A 59 3.15 3.91 2.59
N TYR A 60 4.37 3.93 2.05
CA TYR A 60 4.90 5.01 1.21
C TYR A 60 4.08 5.21 -0.08
N GLN A 61 3.37 4.18 -0.56
CA GLN A 61 2.56 4.24 -1.79
C GLN A 61 1.46 5.30 -1.70
N TYR A 62 0.85 5.47 -0.52
CA TYR A 62 -0.20 6.46 -0.27
C TYR A 62 0.32 7.89 -0.07
N ARG A 63 1.63 8.11 -0.21
CA ARG A 63 2.27 9.44 -0.19
C ARG A 63 2.88 9.80 -1.55
N LEU A 64 2.61 9.02 -2.60
CA LEU A 64 3.04 9.29 -3.98
C LEU A 64 2.21 10.39 -4.65
N THR A 65 0.94 10.52 -4.27
CA THR A 65 -0.02 11.45 -4.87
C THR A 65 -0.99 11.96 -3.82
N GLY A 66 -1.68 13.06 -4.11
CA GLY A 66 -2.70 13.63 -3.23
C GLY A 66 -2.15 14.67 -2.24
N PRO A 67 -2.94 15.05 -1.22
CA PRO A 67 -2.52 16.06 -0.25
C PRO A 67 -1.34 15.56 0.60
N ASN A 68 -0.42 16.45 0.95
CA ASN A 68 0.78 16.13 1.74
C ASN A 68 1.63 15.01 1.13
N GLN A 69 1.85 15.08 -0.19
CA GLN A 69 2.76 14.20 -0.91
C GLN A 69 4.18 14.28 -0.33
N TRP A 70 4.87 13.14 -0.26
CA TRP A 70 6.27 13.09 0.16
C TRP A 70 7.18 12.87 -1.05
N ILE A 71 8.08 13.82 -1.29
CA ILE A 71 9.02 13.79 -2.43
C ILE A 71 9.89 12.51 -2.41
N GLY A 72 10.28 12.05 -1.22
CA GLY A 72 11.08 10.84 -1.03
C GLY A 72 10.31 9.52 -1.17
N ALA A 73 8.98 9.54 -1.34
CA ALA A 73 8.16 8.33 -1.35
C ALA A 73 8.56 7.35 -2.47
N ARG A 74 8.85 7.88 -3.66
CA ARG A 74 9.29 7.09 -4.80
C ARG A 74 10.62 6.39 -4.53
N ASP A 75 11.61 7.13 -4.04
CA ASP A 75 12.93 6.60 -3.76
C ASP A 75 12.87 5.56 -2.63
N ALA A 76 12.11 5.87 -1.57
CA ALA A 76 11.87 4.96 -0.47
C ALA A 76 11.23 3.64 -0.95
N LEU A 77 10.29 3.69 -1.89
CA LEU A 77 9.69 2.49 -2.49
C LEU A 77 10.70 1.67 -3.28
N LEU A 78 11.43 2.30 -4.19
CA LEU A 78 12.35 1.56 -5.08
C LEU A 78 13.56 0.99 -4.33
N ASN A 79 14.08 1.70 -3.32
CA ASN A 79 15.27 1.32 -2.57
C ASN A 79 14.96 0.56 -1.28
N TYR A 80 13.71 0.12 -1.05
CA TYR A 80 13.32 -0.53 0.20
C TYR A 80 14.16 -1.76 0.56
N LYS A 81 14.63 -2.52 -0.44
CA LYS A 81 15.46 -3.71 -0.23
C LYS A 81 16.78 -3.39 0.48
N GLN A 82 17.35 -2.21 0.26
CA GLN A 82 18.58 -1.80 0.95
C GLN A 82 18.35 -1.70 2.46
N ARG A 83 17.23 -1.09 2.87
CA ARG A 83 16.85 -0.98 4.29
C ARG A 83 16.45 -2.33 4.88
N PHE A 84 15.76 -3.16 4.09
CA PHE A 84 15.39 -4.50 4.52
C PHE A 84 16.62 -5.40 4.75
N MET A 85 17.63 -5.31 3.88
CA MET A 85 18.84 -6.13 3.96
C MET A 85 19.91 -5.55 4.90
N ALA A 86 19.86 -4.26 5.22
CA ALA A 86 20.82 -3.61 6.11
C ALA A 86 21.12 -4.38 7.41
N PRO A 87 20.14 -4.87 8.19
CA PRO A 87 20.41 -5.59 9.43
C PRO A 87 20.99 -7.01 9.22
N PHE A 88 20.93 -7.55 8.01
CA PHE A 88 21.41 -8.89 7.67
C PHE A 88 22.80 -8.88 7.01
N LYS A 89 23.35 -7.70 6.73
CA LYS A 89 24.73 -7.58 6.27
C LYS A 89 25.63 -7.69 7.50
N HIS A 90 26.27 -8.83 7.65
CA HIS A 90 27.47 -8.94 8.49
C HIS A 90 28.62 -8.27 7.73
N GLU A 91 29.37 -7.40 8.42
CA GLU A 91 30.63 -6.82 7.92
C GLU A 91 31.64 -7.92 7.59
#